data_AF-A0A2P4YGX2-F1
#
_entry.id   AF-A0A2P4YGX2-F1
#
_cell.length_a   1.000
_cell.length_b   1.000
_cell.length_c   1.000
_cell.angle_alpha   90.00
_cell.angle_beta   90.00
_cell.angle_gamma   90.00
#
_symmetry.space_group_name_H-M   'P 1'
#
loop_
_entity.id
_entity.type
_entity.pdbx_description
1 polymer ?
#
loop_
_entity_poly.entity_id
_entity_poly.type
_entity_poly.pdbx_seq_one_letter_code
_entity_poly.pdbx_strand_id
1 'polypeptide(L)'
;MISLCSQRFDVEIAARRWLAKTRRSRRERLVREEDDKDFESLPPLMERKPINSDPLIGDKRGFGTFQSDDDEKTERRGVIERREVRVFPTLERQIQLMMNKLTLAHCFLRGGHGAPSAIGISCNSVDYWVLTLVPLAILVAISLYIGYHLRLMNRFKVVSGYSFVDGDIHWIKRRVLFLPALCTTAGVAAGLLGIGGGMVKGPIMLEAGLLRAATLAWGVNLPAHSVIIKGTQVYNAGQFPGEFQFDYMMWFAFVGFVGGFCGVKCIAFFVKKYKRESIMVYMLATTIGLSALAMGAIGLRSTLSDIENGVHLGFHG
;
A
#
# COMPACT_ATOMS: atom_id res chain seq x y z
N MET A 1 -25.52 -30.14 52.01
CA MET A 1 -26.29 -28.97 51.54
C MET A 1 -25.52 -28.36 50.37
N ILE A 2 -25.77 -28.85 49.15
CA ILE A 2 -25.05 -28.43 47.95
C ILE A 2 -25.83 -27.25 47.38
N SER A 3 -25.30 -26.03 47.58
CA SER A 3 -25.86 -24.80 47.01
C SER A 3 -25.67 -24.83 45.49
N LEU A 4 -26.68 -25.31 44.78
CA LEU A 4 -26.82 -25.14 43.33
C LEU A 4 -27.01 -23.65 43.05
N CYS A 5 -25.91 -22.96 42.79
CA CYS A 5 -25.91 -21.61 42.26
C CYS A 5 -26.51 -21.66 40.84
N SER A 6 -27.80 -21.35 40.69
CA SER A 6 -28.43 -21.20 39.39
C SER A 6 -27.73 -20.05 38.65
N GLN A 7 -26.92 -20.37 37.64
CA GLN A 7 -26.45 -19.35 36.69
C GLN A 7 -27.70 -18.77 36.02
N ARG A 8 -28.09 -17.54 36.40
CA ARG A 8 -29.15 -16.82 35.70
C ARG A 8 -28.72 -16.70 34.23
N PHE A 9 -29.48 -17.35 33.35
CA PHE A 9 -29.32 -17.22 31.91
C PHE A 9 -29.80 -15.82 31.53
N ASP A 10 -28.86 -14.89 31.37
CA ASP A 10 -29.17 -13.53 30.98
C ASP A 10 -29.64 -13.49 29.52
N VAL A 11 -30.96 -13.44 29.34
CA VAL A 11 -31.64 -13.44 28.03
C VAL A 11 -31.09 -12.34 27.13
N GLU A 12 -30.73 -11.19 27.70
CA GLU A 12 -30.14 -10.07 26.97
C GLU A 12 -28.74 -10.41 26.42
N ILE A 13 -27.90 -11.10 27.20
CA ILE A 13 -26.56 -11.53 26.76
C ILE A 13 -26.70 -12.60 25.68
N ALA A 14 -27.64 -13.54 25.84
CA ALA A 14 -27.94 -14.56 24.84
C ALA A 14 -28.44 -13.93 23.52
N ALA A 15 -29.33 -12.94 23.59
CA ALA A 15 -29.83 -12.21 22.43
C ALA A 15 -28.71 -11.44 21.71
N ARG A 16 -27.83 -10.75 22.44
CA ARG A 16 -26.66 -10.07 21.84
C ARG A 16 -25.71 -11.05 21.16
N ARG A 17 -25.42 -12.20 21.78
CA ARG A 17 -24.57 -13.26 21.21
C ARG A 17 -25.21 -13.87 19.97
N TRP A 18 -26.52 -14.13 20.00
CA TRP A 18 -27.26 -14.65 18.86
C TRP A 18 -27.24 -13.64 17.70
N LEU A 19 -27.52 -12.37 17.95
CA LEU A 19 -27.43 -11.31 16.93
C LEU A 19 -26.02 -11.19 16.35
N ALA A 20 -24.98 -11.25 17.17
CA ALA A 20 -23.60 -11.23 16.72
C ALA A 20 -23.26 -12.44 15.83
N LYS A 21 -23.68 -13.65 16.23
CA LYS A 21 -23.52 -14.88 15.45
C LYS A 21 -24.24 -14.80 14.11
N THR A 22 -25.50 -14.36 14.10
CA THR A 22 -26.31 -14.22 12.89
C THR A 22 -25.71 -13.19 11.93
N ARG A 23 -25.21 -12.05 12.44
CA ARG A 23 -24.48 -11.06 11.64
C ARG A 23 -23.19 -11.63 11.04
N ARG A 24 -22.41 -12.38 11.81
CA ARG A 24 -21.19 -13.04 11.34
C ARG A 24 -21.48 -14.06 10.25
N SER A 25 -22.43 -14.98 10.46
CA SER A 25 -22.81 -15.98 9.47
C SER A 25 -23.45 -15.36 8.22
N ARG A 26 -24.13 -14.21 8.34
CA ARG A 26 -24.59 -13.45 7.17
C ARG A 26 -23.41 -12.88 6.38
N ARG A 27 -22.43 -12.28 7.05
CA ARG A 27 -21.22 -11.73 6.43
C ARG A 27 -20.42 -12.82 5.70
N GLU A 28 -20.20 -13.96 6.34
CA GLU A 28 -19.48 -15.10 5.75
C GLU A 28 -20.19 -15.65 4.49
N ARG A 29 -21.53 -15.68 4.49
CA ARG A 29 -22.31 -16.04 3.30
C ARG A 29 -22.15 -15.05 2.16
N LEU A 30 -22.20 -13.75 2.46
CA LEU A 30 -22.00 -12.71 1.45
C LEU A 30 -20.59 -12.75 0.85
N VAL A 31 -19.56 -12.96 1.68
CA VAL A 31 -18.17 -13.10 1.20
C VAL A 31 -18.04 -14.30 0.27
N ARG A 32 -18.60 -15.46 0.66
CA ARG A 32 -18.60 -16.66 -0.19
C ARG A 32 -19.31 -16.42 -1.53
N GLU A 33 -20.45 -15.74 -1.51
CA GLU A 33 -21.18 -15.39 -2.75
C GLU A 33 -20.36 -14.43 -3.64
N GLU A 34 -19.63 -13.47 -3.06
CA GLU A 34 -18.72 -12.60 -3.82
C GLU A 34 -17.54 -13.38 -4.42
N ASP A 35 -16.97 -14.33 -3.69
CA ASP A 35 -15.88 -15.18 -4.16
C ASP A 35 -16.34 -16.12 -5.27
N ASP A 36 -17.50 -16.75 -5.13
CA ASP A 36 -18.06 -17.65 -6.13
C ASP A 36 -18.30 -16.91 -7.47
N LYS A 37 -18.86 -15.69 -7.41
CA LYS A 37 -18.98 -14.80 -8.59
C LYS A 37 -17.62 -14.42 -9.19
N ASP A 38 -16.60 -14.23 -8.36
CA ASP A 38 -15.25 -13.94 -8.85
C ASP A 38 -14.65 -15.15 -9.59
N PHE A 39 -14.89 -16.35 -9.08
CA PHE A 39 -14.36 -17.61 -9.63
C PHE A 39 -14.92 -17.94 -11.01
N GLU A 40 -16.17 -17.58 -11.29
CA GLU A 40 -16.76 -17.69 -12.63
C GLU A 40 -15.97 -16.90 -13.68
N SER A 41 -15.32 -15.79 -13.29
CA SER A 41 -14.53 -14.96 -14.20
C SER A 41 -13.08 -15.39 -14.37
N LEU A 42 -12.63 -16.41 -13.63
CA LEU A 42 -11.25 -16.93 -13.68
C LEU A 42 -11.19 -18.20 -14.54
N PRO A 43 -10.06 -18.46 -15.22
CA PRO A 43 -9.89 -19.71 -15.96
C PRO A 43 -10.03 -20.92 -15.03
N PRO A 44 -10.52 -22.08 -15.51
CA PRO A 44 -10.68 -23.27 -14.67
C PRO A 44 -9.34 -23.66 -14.03
N LEU A 45 -9.38 -24.08 -12.76
CA LEU A 45 -8.20 -24.59 -12.07
C LEU A 45 -7.77 -25.86 -12.78
N MET A 46 -6.60 -25.83 -13.42
CA MET A 46 -5.99 -27.02 -13.97
C MET A 46 -5.41 -27.81 -12.78
N GLU A 47 -6.07 -28.90 -12.43
CA GLU A 47 -5.66 -29.75 -11.32
C GLU A 47 -4.37 -30.48 -11.70
N ARG A 48 -3.23 -29.87 -11.37
CA ARG A 48 -1.93 -30.50 -11.59
C ARG A 48 -1.75 -31.57 -10.52
N LYS A 49 -1.89 -32.84 -10.91
CA LYS A 49 -1.52 -33.97 -10.04
C LYS A 49 -0.09 -33.72 -9.51
N PRO A 50 0.16 -33.83 -8.19
CA PRO A 50 1.48 -33.64 -7.65
C PRO A 50 2.43 -34.64 -8.30
N ILE A 51 3.48 -34.13 -8.94
CA ILE A 51 4.59 -34.96 -9.42
C ILE A 51 5.33 -35.40 -8.15
N ASN A 52 5.67 -36.69 -8.04
CA ASN A 52 6.31 -37.33 -6.87
C ASN A 52 7.63 -36.69 -6.39
N SER A 53 8.08 -35.60 -7.00
CA SER A 53 9.35 -34.92 -6.74
C SER A 53 9.22 -33.56 -6.05
N ASP A 54 8.03 -33.16 -5.57
CA ASP A 54 7.89 -31.89 -4.82
C ASP A 54 8.48 -32.09 -3.40
N PRO A 55 9.59 -31.41 -3.01
CA PRO A 55 10.30 -31.69 -1.76
C PRO A 55 9.48 -31.43 -0.48
N LEU A 56 8.33 -30.77 -0.63
CA LEU A 56 7.39 -30.43 0.45
C LEU A 56 6.30 -31.48 0.66
N ILE A 57 6.13 -32.42 -0.28
CA ILE A 57 5.19 -33.53 -0.24
C ILE A 57 6.02 -34.79 0.01
N GLY A 58 6.19 -35.14 1.28
CA GLY A 58 6.84 -36.40 1.63
C GLY A 58 5.96 -37.56 1.17
N ASP A 59 6.53 -38.49 0.40
CA ASP A 59 5.79 -39.63 -0.14
C ASP A 59 5.39 -40.58 1.00
N LYS A 60 4.18 -40.42 1.54
CA LYS A 60 3.60 -41.27 2.59
C LYS A 60 2.65 -42.33 2.00
N ARG A 61 2.82 -42.69 0.73
CA ARG A 61 1.96 -43.69 0.07
C ARG A 61 2.32 -45.09 0.55
N GLY A 62 1.63 -45.56 1.58
CA GLY A 62 1.56 -46.98 1.92
C GLY A 62 0.52 -47.70 1.04
N PHE A 63 0.82 -48.93 0.61
CA PHE A 63 -0.16 -49.75 -0.10
C PHE A 63 -1.35 -50.05 0.83
N GLY A 64 -2.57 -49.71 0.40
CA GLY A 64 -3.81 -49.96 1.17
C GLY A 64 -4.39 -48.78 1.95
N THR A 65 -3.76 -47.60 1.92
CA THR A 65 -4.36 -46.37 2.48
C THR A 65 -5.15 -45.62 1.41
N PHE A 66 -6.47 -45.51 1.58
CA PHE A 66 -7.30 -44.61 0.78
C PHE A 66 -7.14 -43.20 1.31
N GLN A 67 -6.77 -42.25 0.44
CA GLN A 67 -6.79 -40.83 0.79
C GLN A 67 -8.24 -40.36 0.82
N SER A 68 -8.68 -39.80 1.95
CA SER A 68 -9.98 -39.11 1.99
C SER A 68 -9.85 -37.71 1.39
N ASP A 69 -10.95 -37.17 0.85
CA ASP A 69 -11.00 -35.79 0.35
C ASP A 69 -10.58 -34.75 1.42
N ASP A 70 -10.81 -35.07 2.70
CA ASP A 70 -10.42 -34.23 3.83
C ASP A 70 -8.91 -34.30 4.11
N ASP A 71 -8.28 -35.46 3.92
CA ASP A 71 -6.82 -35.61 4.01
C ASP A 71 -6.12 -34.81 2.91
N GLU A 72 -6.66 -34.84 1.67
CA GLU A 72 -6.11 -34.09 0.55
C GLU A 72 -6.23 -32.56 0.76
N LYS A 73 -7.38 -32.07 1.25
CA LYS A 73 -7.55 -30.66 1.62
C LYS A 73 -6.60 -30.25 2.74
N THR A 74 -6.43 -31.11 3.75
CA THR A 74 -5.53 -30.85 4.89
C THR A 74 -4.07 -30.79 4.43
N GLU A 75 -3.67 -31.66 3.52
CA GLU A 75 -2.34 -31.66 2.92
C GLU A 75 -2.11 -30.39 2.06
N ARG A 76 -3.07 -30.05 1.19
CA ARG A 76 -3.05 -28.81 0.39
C ARG A 76 -2.94 -27.58 1.30
N ARG A 77 -3.69 -27.53 2.40
CA ARG A 77 -3.62 -26.47 3.42
C ARG A 77 -2.23 -26.38 4.07
N GLY A 78 -1.65 -27.52 4.47
CA GLY A 78 -0.32 -27.56 5.07
C GLY A 78 0.80 -27.12 4.12
N VAL A 79 0.63 -27.31 2.80
CA VAL A 79 1.55 -26.77 1.78
C VAL A 79 1.42 -25.24 1.67
N ILE A 80 0.20 -24.70 1.73
CA ILE A 80 -0.05 -23.25 1.71
C ILE A 80 0.57 -22.58 2.94
N GLU A 81 0.28 -23.09 4.14
CA GLU A 81 0.82 -22.53 5.39
C GLU A 81 2.36 -22.56 5.41
N ARG A 82 2.98 -23.66 4.95
CA ARG A 82 4.45 -23.73 4.81
C ARG A 82 5.02 -22.77 3.77
N ARG A 83 4.26 -22.43 2.72
CA ARG A 83 4.66 -21.40 1.75
C ARG A 83 4.55 -20.00 2.35
N GLU A 84 3.53 -19.71 3.17
CA GLU A 84 3.35 -18.41 3.81
C GLU A 84 4.35 -18.14 4.94
N VAL A 85 4.71 -19.17 5.73
CA VAL A 85 5.71 -19.06 6.80
C VAL A 85 7.12 -18.73 6.27
N ARG A 86 7.39 -18.94 4.98
CA ARG A 86 8.57 -18.36 4.32
C ARG A 86 8.33 -16.87 4.04
N VAL A 87 8.27 -16.08 5.12
CA VAL A 87 7.90 -14.65 5.19
C VAL A 87 8.86 -13.70 4.45
N PHE A 88 9.99 -14.20 3.91
CA PHE A 88 10.86 -13.42 3.02
C PHE A 88 10.78 -13.95 1.59
N PRO A 89 9.73 -13.61 0.80
CA PRO A 89 9.72 -13.91 -0.62
C PRO A 89 10.84 -13.11 -1.29
N THR A 90 11.98 -13.78 -1.50
CA THR A 90 13.14 -13.24 -2.23
C THR A 90 12.72 -12.73 -3.59
N LEU A 91 11.72 -13.36 -4.20
CA LEU A 91 11.11 -12.95 -5.47
C LEU A 91 10.43 -11.58 -5.39
N GLU A 92 9.58 -11.31 -4.39
CA GLU A 92 8.91 -10.01 -4.27
C GLU A 92 9.90 -8.89 -3.96
N ARG A 93 10.89 -9.17 -3.10
CA ARG A 93 12.01 -8.25 -2.86
C ARG A 93 12.82 -8.00 -4.13
N GLN A 94 13.07 -9.04 -4.93
CA GLN A 94 13.75 -8.90 -6.23
C GLN A 94 12.93 -8.05 -7.20
N ILE A 95 11.60 -8.23 -7.28
CA ILE A 95 10.72 -7.41 -8.11
C ILE A 95 10.82 -5.94 -7.69
N GLN A 96 10.78 -5.63 -6.39
CA GLN A 96 10.96 -4.27 -5.89
C GLN A 96 12.34 -3.68 -6.26
N LEU A 97 13.42 -4.45 -6.09
CA LEU A 97 14.77 -4.04 -6.47
C LEU A 97 14.90 -3.81 -7.97
N MET A 98 14.29 -4.66 -8.80
CA MET A 98 14.29 -4.51 -10.26
C MET A 98 13.50 -3.28 -10.70
N MET A 99 12.35 -3.02 -10.10
CA MET A 99 11.55 -1.81 -10.35
C MET A 99 12.33 -0.54 -10.00
N ASN A 100 13.09 -0.56 -8.91
CA ASN A 100 13.95 0.57 -8.51
C ASN A 100 15.07 0.82 -9.52
N LYS A 101 15.71 -0.24 -10.03
CA LYS A 101 16.74 -0.12 -11.08
C LYS A 101 16.17 0.41 -12.40
N LEU A 102 14.97 -0.04 -12.78
CA LEU A 102 14.27 0.48 -13.96
C LEU A 102 13.92 1.97 -13.80
N THR A 103 13.44 2.35 -12.62
CA THR A 103 13.14 3.76 -12.31
C THR A 103 14.41 4.62 -12.34
N LEU A 104 15.54 4.09 -11.86
CA LEU A 104 16.83 4.75 -11.92
C LEU A 104 17.29 4.96 -13.37
N ALA A 105 17.24 3.91 -14.20
CA ALA A 105 17.55 4.00 -15.61
C ALA A 105 16.67 5.05 -16.30
N HIS A 106 15.37 5.08 -15.99
CA HIS A 106 14.45 6.09 -16.50
C HIS A 106 14.83 7.53 -16.08
N CYS A 107 15.25 7.75 -14.83
CA CYS A 107 15.73 9.06 -14.38
C CYS A 107 16.98 9.53 -15.14
N PHE A 108 17.93 8.64 -15.41
CA PHE A 108 19.12 8.95 -16.23
C PHE A 108 18.77 9.26 -17.69
N LEU A 109 17.81 8.53 -18.27
CA LEU A 109 17.38 8.74 -19.65
C LEU A 109 16.65 10.09 -19.80
N ARG A 110 15.87 10.52 -18.80
CA ARG A 110 15.08 11.75 -18.84
C ARG A 110 15.91 13.02 -18.62
N GLY A 111 17.01 12.93 -17.85
CA GLY A 111 17.74 14.11 -17.41
C GLY A 111 16.95 14.97 -16.41
N GLY A 112 17.61 15.97 -15.83
CA GLY A 112 17.00 16.91 -14.89
C GLY A 112 17.24 18.36 -15.32
N HIS A 113 16.69 19.31 -14.56
CA HIS A 113 16.86 20.75 -14.83
C HIS A 113 18.33 21.22 -14.82
N GLY A 114 19.24 20.36 -14.36
CA GLY A 114 20.65 20.63 -14.17
C GLY A 114 21.62 19.58 -14.71
N ALA A 115 21.12 18.46 -15.26
CA ALA A 115 21.96 17.42 -15.84
C ALA A 115 21.40 17.09 -17.23
N PRO A 116 22.21 17.19 -18.31
CA PRO A 116 21.74 16.88 -19.65
C PRO A 116 21.21 15.45 -19.68
N SER A 117 20.04 15.26 -20.30
CA SER A 117 19.53 13.92 -20.58
C SER A 117 20.58 13.16 -21.40
N ALA A 118 20.84 11.91 -21.06
CA ALA A 118 21.80 11.08 -21.80
C ALA A 118 21.44 10.96 -23.31
N ILE A 119 20.19 11.25 -23.66
CA ILE A 119 19.63 11.19 -25.01
C ILE A 119 19.42 12.60 -25.63
N GLY A 120 19.61 13.69 -24.88
CA GLY A 120 19.45 15.06 -25.41
C GLY A 120 18.01 15.37 -25.86
N ILE A 121 17.02 15.00 -25.04
CA ILE A 121 15.60 15.14 -25.39
C ILE A 121 15.17 16.61 -25.21
N SER A 122 14.58 17.19 -26.25
CA SER A 122 14.00 18.54 -26.21
C SER A 122 12.68 18.58 -25.42
N CYS A 123 12.44 19.70 -24.72
CA CYS A 123 11.19 19.92 -24.00
C CYS A 123 9.98 19.88 -24.96
N ASN A 124 8.92 19.17 -24.56
CA ASN A 124 7.68 18.98 -25.32
C ASN A 124 7.80 18.16 -26.64
N SER A 125 8.86 17.36 -26.82
CA SER A 125 8.92 16.36 -27.90
C SER A 125 8.01 15.15 -27.62
N VAL A 126 7.61 14.43 -28.67
CA VAL A 126 6.95 13.11 -28.56
C VAL A 126 7.79 12.15 -27.71
N ASP A 127 9.12 12.19 -27.86
CA ASP A 127 10.05 11.34 -27.10
C ASP A 127 9.98 11.63 -25.59
N TYR A 128 9.77 12.88 -25.19
CA TYR A 128 9.62 13.27 -23.80
C TYR A 128 8.34 12.69 -23.18
N TRP A 129 7.23 12.74 -23.92
CA TRP A 129 5.95 12.18 -23.48
C TRP A 129 5.96 10.65 -23.46
N VAL A 130 6.58 10.01 -24.46
CA VAL A 130 6.81 8.55 -24.47
C VAL A 130 7.63 8.15 -23.26
N LEU A 131 8.75 8.84 -23.00
CA LEU A 131 9.58 8.56 -21.84
C LEU A 131 8.77 8.69 -20.55
N THR A 132 7.91 9.71 -20.42
CA THR A 132 7.10 9.93 -19.21
C THR A 132 5.96 8.92 -19.04
N LEU A 133 5.27 8.52 -20.12
CA LEU A 133 4.09 7.66 -20.06
C LEU A 133 4.44 6.17 -19.99
N VAL A 134 5.55 5.73 -20.58
CA VAL A 134 5.95 4.32 -20.61
C VAL A 134 6.13 3.73 -19.19
N PRO A 135 6.87 4.35 -18.26
CA PRO A 135 6.98 3.86 -16.88
C PRO A 135 5.62 3.80 -16.16
N LEU A 136 4.73 4.75 -16.41
CA LEU A 136 3.39 4.76 -15.83
C LEU A 136 2.57 3.57 -16.35
N ALA A 137 2.63 3.28 -17.65
CA ALA A 137 1.99 2.12 -18.24
C ALA A 137 2.54 0.79 -17.70
N ILE A 138 3.87 0.70 -17.51
CA ILE A 138 4.53 -0.47 -16.90
C ILE A 138 4.04 -0.68 -15.46
N LEU A 139 3.93 0.37 -14.66
CA LEU A 139 3.42 0.28 -13.28
C LEU A 139 1.96 -0.19 -13.23
N VAL A 140 1.12 0.28 -14.16
CA VAL A 140 -0.27 -0.19 -14.29
C VAL A 140 -0.30 -1.67 -14.69
N ALA A 141 0.50 -2.07 -15.67
CA ALA A 141 0.57 -3.47 -16.12
C ALA A 141 1.03 -4.42 -14.99
N ILE A 142 2.07 -4.06 -14.25
CA ILE A 142 2.56 -4.83 -13.10
C ILE A 142 1.49 -4.91 -12.01
N SER A 143 0.78 -3.81 -11.74
CA SER A 143 -0.30 -3.80 -10.74
C SER A 143 -1.45 -4.73 -11.13
N LEU A 144 -1.83 -4.76 -12.42
CA LEU A 144 -2.84 -5.69 -12.94
C LEU A 144 -2.36 -7.15 -12.90
N TYR A 145 -1.10 -7.41 -13.23
CA TYR A 145 -0.51 -8.74 -13.19
C TYR A 145 -0.47 -9.31 -11.77
N ILE A 146 0.06 -8.53 -10.80
CA ILE A 146 0.07 -8.92 -9.38
C ILE A 146 -1.37 -9.11 -8.90
N GLY A 147 -2.28 -8.23 -9.31
CA GLY A 147 -3.69 -8.34 -9.01
C GLY A 147 -4.32 -9.64 -9.49
N TYR A 148 -4.06 -10.03 -10.74
CA TYR A 148 -4.50 -11.30 -11.30
C TYR A 148 -3.92 -12.50 -10.53
N HIS A 149 -2.63 -12.45 -10.22
CA HIS A 149 -1.96 -13.50 -9.45
C HIS A 149 -2.53 -13.64 -8.03
N LEU A 150 -2.85 -12.53 -7.36
CA LEU A 150 -3.50 -12.52 -6.05
C LEU A 150 -4.90 -13.14 -6.08
N ARG A 151 -5.69 -12.90 -7.14
CA ARG A 151 -7.01 -13.53 -7.31
C ARG A 151 -6.91 -15.04 -7.47
N LEU A 152 -5.94 -15.50 -8.26
CA LEU A 152 -5.70 -16.92 -8.46
C LEU A 152 -5.29 -17.60 -7.14
N MET A 153 -4.41 -16.95 -6.36
CA MET A 153 -4.02 -17.41 -5.03
C MET A 153 -5.19 -17.40 -4.04
N ASN A 154 -6.06 -16.38 -4.09
CA ASN A 154 -7.26 -16.32 -3.25
C ASN A 154 -8.21 -17.49 -3.53
N ARG A 155 -8.46 -17.78 -4.82
CA ARG A 155 -9.26 -18.95 -5.21
C ARG A 155 -8.66 -20.25 -4.68
N PHE A 156 -7.35 -20.43 -4.81
CA PHE A 156 -6.67 -21.62 -4.30
C PHE A 156 -6.86 -21.78 -2.78
N LYS A 157 -6.75 -20.67 -2.02
CA LYS A 157 -7.00 -20.66 -0.57
C LYS A 157 -8.44 -21.05 -0.22
N VAL A 158 -9.43 -20.46 -0.88
CA VAL A 158 -10.85 -20.74 -0.64
C VAL A 158 -11.18 -22.20 -0.95
N VAL A 159 -10.72 -22.72 -2.11
CA VAL A 159 -10.98 -24.12 -2.52
C VAL A 159 -10.27 -25.13 -1.59
N SER A 160 -9.09 -24.79 -1.08
CA SER A 160 -8.37 -25.65 -0.13
C SER A 160 -8.97 -25.69 1.28
N GLY A 161 -10.02 -24.91 1.56
CA GLY A 161 -10.61 -24.82 2.90
C GLY A 161 -9.71 -24.09 3.90
N TYR A 162 -8.90 -23.14 3.43
CA TYR A 162 -8.01 -22.36 4.28
C TYR A 162 -8.79 -21.56 5.35
N SER A 163 -8.27 -21.52 6.58
CA SER A 163 -8.85 -20.76 7.68
C SER A 163 -8.41 -19.30 7.61
N PHE A 164 -9.23 -18.44 7.01
CA PHE A 164 -8.99 -17.00 7.01
C PHE A 164 -9.03 -16.43 8.44
N VAL A 165 -7.96 -15.74 8.82
CA VAL A 165 -7.86 -15.06 10.11
C VAL A 165 -8.61 -13.73 10.04
N ASP A 166 -9.11 -13.25 11.18
CA ASP A 166 -9.74 -11.94 11.28
C ASP A 166 -8.73 -10.85 10.86
N GLY A 167 -8.93 -10.31 9.64
CA GLY A 167 -8.06 -9.31 9.03
C GLY A 167 -7.46 -9.72 7.68
N ASP A 168 -7.70 -10.95 7.24
CA ASP A 168 -7.32 -11.41 5.90
C ASP A 168 -8.29 -10.89 4.83
N ILE A 169 -7.72 -10.37 3.75
CA ILE A 169 -8.47 -9.81 2.63
C ILE A 169 -8.71 -10.89 1.58
N HIS A 170 -9.98 -11.04 1.20
CA HIS A 170 -10.37 -11.82 0.04
C HIS A 170 -10.10 -11.00 -1.22
N TRP A 171 -9.15 -11.45 -2.03
CA TRP A 171 -8.73 -10.74 -3.24
C TRP A 171 -9.67 -11.07 -4.40
N ILE A 172 -10.70 -10.24 -4.55
CA ILE A 172 -11.71 -10.28 -5.62
C ILE A 172 -11.37 -9.22 -6.68
N LYS A 173 -11.84 -9.39 -7.94
CA LYS A 173 -11.65 -8.45 -9.06
C LYS A 173 -11.89 -7.00 -8.67
N ARG A 174 -13.00 -6.72 -7.98
CA ARG A 174 -13.36 -5.37 -7.53
C ARG A 174 -12.30 -4.80 -6.59
N ARG A 175 -11.86 -5.55 -5.57
CA ARG A 175 -10.89 -5.06 -4.57
C ARG A 175 -9.50 -4.87 -5.18
N VAL A 176 -9.09 -5.81 -6.02
CA VAL A 176 -7.81 -5.77 -6.72
C VAL A 176 -7.68 -4.58 -7.66
N LEU A 177 -8.78 -4.14 -8.28
CA LEU A 177 -8.78 -2.94 -9.13
C LEU A 177 -9.01 -1.65 -8.33
N PHE A 178 -9.94 -1.68 -7.38
CA PHE A 178 -10.35 -0.50 -6.63
C PHE A 178 -9.28 -0.04 -5.63
N LEU A 179 -8.63 -0.95 -4.91
CA LEU A 179 -7.65 -0.61 -3.89
C LEU A 179 -6.41 0.11 -4.47
N PRO A 180 -5.77 -0.36 -5.55
CA PRO A 180 -4.66 0.36 -6.19
C PRO A 180 -5.11 1.66 -6.88
N ALA A 181 -6.31 1.70 -7.47
CA ALA A 181 -6.83 2.92 -8.08
C ALA A 181 -7.04 4.03 -7.04
N LEU A 182 -7.66 3.69 -5.90
CA LEU A 182 -7.85 4.61 -4.77
C LEU A 182 -6.51 5.07 -4.19
N CYS A 183 -5.53 4.17 -4.07
CA CYS A 183 -4.19 4.55 -3.61
C CYS A 183 -3.47 5.46 -4.62
N THR A 184 -3.68 5.26 -5.91
CA THR A 184 -3.08 6.09 -6.96
C THR A 184 -3.67 7.49 -6.96
N THR A 185 -5.00 7.63 -6.91
CA THR A 185 -5.65 8.94 -6.86
C THR A 185 -5.28 9.70 -5.59
N ALA A 186 -5.26 9.00 -4.46
CA ALA A 186 -4.89 9.60 -3.19
C ALA A 186 -3.38 9.92 -3.14
N GLY A 187 -2.53 9.12 -3.81
CA GLY A 187 -1.10 9.39 -3.96
C GLY A 187 -0.79 10.60 -4.85
N VAL A 188 -1.54 10.79 -5.94
CA VAL A 188 -1.43 11.99 -6.79
C VAL A 188 -1.86 13.22 -5.99
N ALA A 189 -3.00 13.17 -5.30
CA ALA A 189 -3.45 14.26 -4.44
C ALA A 189 -2.45 14.57 -3.31
N ALA A 190 -1.91 13.52 -2.66
CA ALA A 190 -0.90 13.67 -1.62
C ALA A 190 0.39 14.28 -2.16
N GLY A 191 0.85 13.86 -3.35
CA GLY A 191 2.01 14.43 -4.02
C GLY A 191 1.85 15.91 -4.35
N LEU A 192 0.67 16.32 -4.81
CA LEU A 192 0.34 17.73 -5.07
C LEU A 192 0.30 18.57 -3.78
N LEU A 193 -0.15 17.97 -2.67
CA LEU A 193 -0.22 18.63 -1.36
C LEU A 193 1.07 18.51 -0.54
N GLY A 194 2.09 17.82 -1.04
CA GLY A 194 3.34 17.56 -0.28
C GLY A 194 3.17 16.59 0.91
N ILE A 195 2.08 15.84 0.97
CA ILE A 195 1.80 14.86 2.02
C ILE A 195 2.44 13.52 1.62
N GLY A 196 3.17 12.88 2.54
CA GLY A 196 3.76 11.56 2.30
C GLY A 196 2.68 10.50 2.08
N GLY A 197 2.71 9.80 0.93
CA GLY A 197 1.67 8.81 0.56
C GLY A 197 1.47 7.65 1.57
N GLY A 198 2.45 7.40 2.44
CA GLY A 198 2.32 6.44 3.56
C GLY A 198 1.26 6.84 4.60
N MET A 199 1.07 8.15 4.83
CA MET A 199 0.05 8.66 5.76
C MET A 199 -1.38 8.43 5.25
N VAL A 200 -1.55 8.42 3.92
CA VAL A 200 -2.83 8.21 3.25
C VAL A 200 -3.13 6.71 3.10
N LYS A 201 -2.11 5.90 2.77
CA LYS A 201 -2.27 4.47 2.56
C LYS A 201 -2.61 3.70 3.84
N GLY A 202 -2.14 4.15 5.00
CA GLY A 202 -2.39 3.50 6.30
C GLY A 202 -3.88 3.39 6.65
N PRO A 203 -4.62 4.50 6.76
CA PRO A 203 -6.06 4.47 7.03
C PRO A 203 -6.86 3.64 6.02
N ILE A 204 -6.55 3.76 4.73
CA ILE A 204 -7.21 3.00 3.65
C ILE A 204 -7.04 1.48 3.86
N MET A 205 -5.85 1.03 4.25
CA MET A 205 -5.59 -0.39 4.53
C MET A 205 -6.35 -0.90 5.76
N LEU A 206 -6.51 -0.07 6.80
CA LEU A 206 -7.32 -0.42 7.97
C LEU A 206 -8.81 -0.55 7.62
N GLU A 207 -9.33 0.35 6.79
CA GLU A 207 -10.71 0.30 6.31
C GLU A 207 -10.96 -0.91 5.40
N ALA A 208 -9.95 -1.29 4.59
CA ALA A 208 -9.97 -2.52 3.82
C ALA A 208 -9.95 -3.80 4.69
N GLY A 209 -9.73 -3.65 6.00
CA GLY A 209 -9.80 -4.72 6.99
C GLY A 209 -8.46 -5.32 7.40
N LEU A 210 -7.32 -4.77 6.97
CA LEU A 210 -6.01 -5.30 7.38
C LEU A 210 -5.76 -5.17 8.89
N LEU A 211 -5.02 -6.14 9.42
CA LEU A 211 -4.48 -6.09 10.78
C LEU A 211 -3.63 -4.82 11.00
N ARG A 212 -3.85 -4.16 12.14
CA ARG A 212 -3.16 -2.91 12.51
C ARG A 212 -1.63 -3.05 12.46
N ALA A 213 -1.10 -4.16 12.96
CA ALA A 213 0.35 -4.41 12.96
C ALA A 213 0.93 -4.47 11.54
N ALA A 214 0.23 -5.14 10.61
CA ALA A 214 0.65 -5.23 9.21
C ALA A 214 0.59 -3.86 8.52
N THR A 215 -0.49 -3.11 8.74
CA THR A 215 -0.66 -1.77 8.17
C THR A 215 0.38 -0.77 8.69
N LEU A 216 0.72 -0.82 9.98
CA LEU A 216 1.78 0.00 10.57
C LEU A 216 3.15 -0.35 10.00
N ALA A 217 3.47 -1.65 9.89
CA ALA A 217 4.75 -2.09 9.31
C ALA A 217 4.92 -1.63 7.86
N TRP A 218 3.87 -1.75 7.04
CA TRP A 218 3.87 -1.24 5.67
C TRP A 218 3.94 0.29 5.61
N GLY A 219 3.19 0.98 6.48
CA GLY A 219 3.11 2.44 6.52
C GLY A 219 4.42 3.14 6.89
N VAL A 220 5.32 2.47 7.62
CA VAL A 220 6.62 3.03 8.03
C VAL A 220 7.75 2.57 7.10
N ASN A 221 7.81 1.26 6.79
CA ASN A 221 8.95 0.70 6.05
C ASN A 221 8.99 1.16 4.60
N LEU A 222 7.83 1.29 3.93
CA LEU A 222 7.79 1.71 2.53
C LEU A 222 8.23 3.16 2.32
N PRO A 223 7.71 4.17 3.07
CA PRO A 223 8.21 5.53 2.95
C PRO A 223 9.69 5.64 3.29
N ALA A 224 10.16 5.01 4.37
CA ALA A 224 11.57 5.02 4.74
C ALA A 224 12.45 4.45 3.62
N HIS A 225 12.07 3.32 3.04
CA HIS A 225 12.76 2.73 1.90
C HIS A 225 12.77 3.66 0.68
N SER A 226 11.62 4.30 0.37
CA SER A 226 11.52 5.22 -0.76
C SER A 226 12.40 6.47 -0.60
N VAL A 227 12.50 7.02 0.61
CA VAL A 227 13.34 8.18 0.93
C VAL A 227 14.80 7.82 0.81
N ILE A 228 15.23 6.68 1.37
CA ILE A 228 16.62 6.21 1.29
C ILE A 228 17.01 6.02 -0.18
N ILE A 229 16.17 5.38 -0.99
CA ILE A 229 16.45 5.14 -2.40
C ILE A 229 16.49 6.46 -3.18
N LYS A 230 15.45 7.29 -3.10
CA LYS A 230 15.40 8.58 -3.82
C LYS A 230 16.57 9.47 -3.40
N GLY A 231 16.87 9.55 -2.11
CA GLY A 231 18.01 10.31 -1.60
C GLY A 231 19.34 9.82 -2.16
N THR A 232 19.56 8.51 -2.18
CA THR A 232 20.79 7.92 -2.74
C THR A 232 20.87 8.08 -4.26
N GLN A 233 19.73 8.02 -4.97
CA GLN A 233 19.67 8.20 -6.42
C GLN A 233 19.96 9.64 -6.83
N VAL A 234 19.39 10.61 -6.13
CA VAL A 234 19.66 12.03 -6.38
C VAL A 234 21.11 12.38 -6.02
N TYR A 235 21.65 11.78 -4.96
CA TYR A 235 23.06 11.93 -4.57
C TYR A 235 24.04 11.38 -5.63
N ASN A 236 23.80 10.17 -6.13
CA ASN A 236 24.70 9.52 -7.10
C ASN A 236 24.57 10.04 -8.53
N ALA A 237 23.39 10.55 -8.93
CA ALA A 237 23.14 10.98 -10.30
C ALA A 237 23.70 12.37 -10.65
N GLY A 238 24.37 13.06 -9.71
CA GLY A 238 24.89 14.41 -9.93
C GLY A 238 23.80 15.42 -10.33
N GLN A 239 22.53 15.10 -10.03
CA GLN A 239 21.36 15.83 -10.53
C GLN A 239 21.19 17.20 -9.82
N PHE A 240 22.04 17.47 -8.82
CA PHE A 240 22.35 18.81 -8.32
C PHE A 240 23.66 19.31 -8.96
N PRO A 241 23.62 20.05 -10.09
CA PRO A 241 24.77 20.83 -10.53
C PRO A 241 24.91 22.05 -9.63
N GLY A 242 25.78 21.96 -8.65
CA GLY A 242 26.01 23.04 -7.70
C GLY A 242 26.61 22.45 -6.44
N GLU A 243 27.59 23.14 -5.87
CA GLU A 243 28.40 22.72 -4.73
C GLU A 243 27.65 21.87 -3.70
N PHE A 244 28.34 20.87 -3.12
CA PHE A 244 27.82 19.98 -2.09
C PHE A 244 27.08 20.74 -0.95
N GLN A 245 25.76 20.86 -1.05
CA GLN A 245 24.89 21.57 -0.09
C GLN A 245 24.60 20.73 1.16
N PHE A 246 25.64 20.14 1.77
CA PHE A 246 25.48 19.38 3.01
C PHE A 246 24.87 20.21 4.14
N ASP A 247 25.13 21.51 4.16
CA ASP A 247 24.59 22.44 5.18
C ASP A 247 23.07 22.54 5.11
N TYR A 248 22.51 22.69 3.91
CA TYR A 248 21.06 22.71 3.71
C TYR A 248 20.43 21.37 4.04
N MET A 249 21.07 20.26 3.63
CA MET A 249 20.54 18.92 3.90
C MET A 249 20.52 18.60 5.39
N MET A 250 21.57 18.97 6.12
CA MET A 250 21.67 18.78 7.57
C MET A 250 20.68 19.69 8.31
N TRP A 251 20.51 20.93 7.86
CA TRP A 251 19.51 21.86 8.40
C TRP A 251 18.08 21.33 8.21
N PHE A 252 17.70 20.92 7.01
CA PHE A 252 16.38 20.35 6.75
C PHE A 252 16.16 19.01 7.46
N ALA A 253 17.20 18.18 7.58
CA ALA A 253 17.14 16.95 8.37
C ALA A 253 16.91 17.25 9.86
N PHE A 254 17.60 18.24 10.42
CA PHE A 254 17.44 18.66 11.81
C PHE A 254 16.06 19.25 12.07
N VAL A 255 15.62 20.21 11.26
CA VAL A 255 14.28 20.82 11.36
C VAL A 255 13.19 19.77 11.16
N GLY A 256 13.38 18.85 10.20
CA GLY A 256 12.47 17.73 9.97
C GLY A 256 12.41 16.75 11.14
N PHE A 257 13.56 16.45 11.77
CA PHE A 257 13.63 15.59 12.95
C PHE A 257 12.94 16.22 14.16
N VAL A 258 13.28 17.47 14.48
CA VAL A 258 12.68 18.22 15.59
C VAL A 258 11.19 18.43 15.35
N GLY A 259 10.81 18.84 14.13
CA GLY A 259 9.42 19.02 13.73
C GLY A 259 8.61 17.73 13.78
N GLY A 260 9.18 16.62 13.30
CA GLY A 260 8.56 15.30 13.37
C GLY A 260 8.39 14.81 14.81
N PHE A 261 9.43 14.94 15.64
CA PHE A 261 9.39 14.53 17.04
C PHE A 261 8.37 15.36 17.84
N CYS A 262 8.41 16.68 17.72
CA CYS A 262 7.46 17.59 18.37
C CYS A 262 6.04 17.39 17.83
N GLY A 263 5.88 17.23 16.52
CA GLY A 263 4.59 17.03 15.86
C GLY A 263 3.89 15.76 16.33
N VAL A 264 4.58 14.61 16.32
CA VAL A 264 4.00 13.34 16.78
C VAL A 264 3.67 13.39 18.28
N LYS A 265 4.53 13.99 19.10
CA LYS A 265 4.27 14.17 20.55
C LYS A 265 3.08 15.08 20.82
N CYS A 266 2.96 16.17 20.07
CA CYS A 266 1.84 17.10 20.17
C CYS A 266 0.53 16.43 19.75
N ILE A 267 0.52 15.76 18.60
CA ILE A 267 -0.65 15.01 18.12
C ILE A 267 -1.05 13.94 19.15
N ALA A 268 -0.09 13.18 19.69
CA ALA A 268 -0.37 12.17 20.71
C ALA A 268 -0.97 12.78 21.99
N PHE A 269 -0.50 13.96 22.41
CA PHE A 269 -1.06 14.70 23.54
C PHE A 269 -2.52 15.12 23.28
N PHE A 270 -2.81 15.68 22.10
CA PHE A 270 -4.15 16.10 21.74
C PHE A 270 -5.12 14.92 21.60
N VAL A 271 -4.70 13.83 20.96
CA VAL A 271 -5.52 12.61 20.84
C VAL A 271 -5.85 12.05 22.23
N LYS A 272 -4.89 12.01 23.16
CA LYS A 272 -5.11 11.55 24.53
C LYS A 272 -6.06 12.46 25.31
N LYS A 273 -5.97 13.78 25.11
CA LYS A 273 -6.81 14.77 25.81
C LYS A 273 -8.27 14.74 25.33
N TYR A 274 -8.51 14.58 24.03
CA TYR A 274 -9.84 14.79 23.47
C TYR A 274 -10.58 13.51 23.02
N LYS A 275 -9.91 12.35 22.92
CA LYS A 275 -10.51 11.04 22.60
C LYS A 275 -11.46 11.01 21.38
N ARG A 276 -11.32 11.95 20.44
CA ARG A 276 -12.14 12.03 19.21
C ARG A 276 -11.25 11.97 17.98
N GLU A 277 -11.59 11.09 17.03
CA GLU A 277 -10.82 10.88 15.80
C GLU A 277 -10.86 12.08 14.84
N SER A 278 -11.95 12.84 14.84
CA SER A 278 -12.15 14.00 13.96
C SER A 278 -11.14 15.15 14.18
N ILE A 279 -10.48 15.20 15.34
CA ILE A 279 -9.51 16.26 15.66
C ILE A 279 -8.25 16.15 14.81
N MET A 280 -7.82 14.93 14.46
CA MET A 280 -6.68 14.77 13.55
C MET A 280 -6.98 15.36 12.17
N VAL A 281 -8.23 15.21 11.69
CA VAL A 281 -8.66 15.76 10.40
C VAL A 281 -8.69 17.29 10.44
N TYR A 282 -9.20 17.90 11.52
CA TYR A 282 -9.19 19.37 11.69
C TYR A 282 -7.77 19.95 11.77
N MET A 283 -6.84 19.27 12.45
CA MET A 283 -5.43 19.69 12.50
C MET A 283 -4.78 19.62 11.12
N LEU A 284 -5.03 18.56 10.35
CA LEU A 284 -4.54 18.48 8.97
C LEU A 284 -5.13 19.58 8.09
N ALA A 285 -6.45 19.79 8.14
CA ALA A 285 -7.13 20.83 7.38
C ALA A 285 -6.61 22.24 7.70
N THR A 286 -6.38 22.55 8.98
CA THR A 286 -5.82 23.85 9.41
C THR A 286 -4.37 24.03 8.95
N THR A 287 -3.53 23.00 9.03
CA THR A 287 -2.15 23.09 8.52
C THR A 287 -2.12 23.31 7.00
N ILE A 288 -2.98 22.63 6.24
CA ILE A 288 -3.09 22.81 4.79
C ILE A 288 -3.63 24.22 4.48
N GLY A 289 -4.66 24.68 5.20
CA GLY A 289 -5.23 26.01 5.03
C GLY A 289 -4.23 27.12 5.32
N LEU A 290 -3.48 27.04 6.42
CA LEU A 290 -2.42 27.99 6.76
C LEU A 290 -1.30 27.99 5.71
N SER A 291 -0.91 26.81 5.22
CA SER A 291 0.12 26.68 4.18
C SER A 291 -0.34 27.31 2.87
N ALA A 292 -1.60 27.08 2.46
CA ALA A 292 -2.18 27.67 1.27
C ALA A 292 -2.31 29.20 1.38
N LEU A 293 -2.70 29.72 2.54
CA LEU A 293 -2.74 31.17 2.78
C LEU A 293 -1.35 31.81 2.75
N ALA A 294 -0.35 31.16 3.37
CA ALA A 294 1.03 31.65 3.37
C ALA A 294 1.62 31.66 1.96
N MET A 295 1.47 30.55 1.21
CA MET A 295 1.90 30.49 -0.19
C MET A 295 1.15 31.50 -1.07
N GLY A 296 -0.16 31.66 -0.87
CA GLY A 296 -0.96 32.67 -1.58
C GLY A 296 -0.51 34.10 -1.28
N ALA A 297 -0.23 34.42 -0.02
CA ALA A 297 0.26 35.74 0.38
C ALA A 297 1.66 36.03 -0.17
N ILE A 298 2.58 35.05 -0.13
CA ILE A 298 3.93 35.18 -0.70
C ILE A 298 3.84 35.33 -2.22
N GLY A 299 3.01 34.51 -2.88
CA GLY A 299 2.78 34.58 -4.32
C GLY A 299 2.24 35.95 -4.73
N LEU A 300 1.23 36.47 -4.04
CA LEU A 300 0.67 37.80 -4.31
C LEU A 300 1.69 38.91 -4.12
N ARG A 301 2.50 38.84 -3.04
CA ARG A 301 3.58 39.81 -2.81
C ARG A 301 4.65 39.76 -3.90
N SER A 302 5.03 38.56 -4.35
CA SER A 302 5.97 38.39 -5.47
C SER A 302 5.40 39.01 -6.73
N THR A 303 4.15 38.67 -7.10
CA THR A 303 3.52 39.19 -8.31
C THR A 303 3.38 40.72 -8.29
N LEU A 304 3.01 41.31 -7.15
CA LEU A 304 2.95 42.77 -7.01
C LEU A 304 4.33 43.41 -7.15
N SER A 305 5.36 42.82 -6.54
CA SER A 305 6.75 43.26 -6.69
C SER A 305 7.23 43.14 -8.14
N ASP A 306 6.82 42.09 -8.86
CA ASP A 306 7.19 41.88 -10.27
C ASP A 306 6.49 42.89 -11.19
N ILE A 307 5.25 43.27 -10.88
CA ILE A 307 4.49 44.33 -11.57
C ILE A 307 5.14 45.71 -11.32
N GLU A 308 5.50 46.03 -10.08
CA GLU A 308 6.14 47.30 -9.74
C GLU A 308 7.52 47.46 -10.40
N ASN A 309 8.27 46.37 -10.55
CA ASN A 309 9.57 46.36 -11.21
C ASN A 309 9.49 46.25 -12.75
N GLY A 310 8.29 46.21 -13.33
CA GLY A 310 8.08 46.13 -14.78
C GLY A 310 8.59 44.82 -15.41
N VAL A 311 8.69 43.74 -14.63
CA VAL A 311 9.18 42.44 -15.11
C VAL A 311 8.07 41.77 -15.91
N HIS A 312 8.42 41.28 -17.11
CA HIS A 312 7.47 40.58 -17.99
C HIS A 312 6.98 39.28 -17.34
N LEU A 313 5.70 39.25 -16.95
CA LEU A 313 5.04 38.12 -16.25
C LEU A 313 4.80 36.88 -17.13
N GLY A 314 5.32 36.84 -18.36
CA GLY A 314 5.26 35.68 -19.23
C GLY A 314 3.91 35.44 -19.93
N PHE A 315 2.93 36.34 -19.78
CA PHE A 315 1.70 36.29 -20.56
C PHE A 315 1.96 36.84 -21.98
N HIS A 316 2.29 35.94 -22.91
CA HIS A 316 2.18 36.23 -24.33
C HIS A 316 0.70 36.14 -24.74
N GLY A 317 0.11 37.30 -25.06
CA GLY A 317 -1.10 37.39 -25.88
C GLY A 317 -0.73 37.49 -27.35
#